data_AF-A0A1H3SX88-F1
#
_entry.id   AF-A0A1H3SX88-F1
#
_cell.length_a   1.000
_cell.length_b   1.000
_cell.length_c   1.000
_cell.angle_alpha   90.00
_cell.angle_beta   90.00
_cell.angle_gamma   90.00
#
_symmetry.space_group_name_H-M   'P 1'
#
loop_
_entity.id
_entity.type
_entity.pdbx_description
1 polymer ?
#
loop_
_entity_poly.entity_id
_entity_poly.type
_entity_poly.pdbx_seq_one_letter_code
_entity_poly.pdbx_strand_id
1 'polypeptide(L)' 'MVLFLYMISGLAVPAWAVGVLLVIWAALLAVAIALFRTRPPWTLAVPVAAVAIWIAVVSAGDAWLGWTA' A
#
# COMPACT_ATOMS: atom_id res chain seq x y z
N MET A 1 -22.90 -0.24 -4.85
CA MET A 1 -22.40 -1.62 -5.08
C MET A 1 -21.07 -1.85 -4.38
N VAL A 2 -19.98 -1.17 -4.78
CA VAL A 2 -18.62 -1.43 -4.23
C VAL A 2 -18.50 -1.08 -2.73
N LEU A 3 -19.04 0.06 -2.30
CA LEU A 3 -18.96 0.52 -0.90
C LEU A 3 -19.64 -0.44 0.09
N PHE A 4 -20.75 -1.06 -0.34
CA PHE A 4 -21.52 -2.03 0.44
C PHE A 4 -20.74 -3.35 0.62
N LEU A 5 -20.07 -3.82 -0.43
CA LEU A 5 -19.21 -5.00 -0.35
C LEU A 5 -18.01 -4.77 0.58
N TYR A 6 -17.42 -3.57 0.55
CA TYR A 6 -16.32 -3.15 1.43
C TYR A 6 -16.72 -3.12 2.92
N MET A 7 -17.97 -2.71 3.21
CA MET A 7 -18.53 -2.70 4.56
C MET A 7 -18.79 -4.10 5.12
N ILE A 8 -19.19 -5.05 4.28
CA ILE A 8 -19.58 -6.41 4.71
C ILE A 8 -18.36 -7.34 4.75
N SER A 9 -17.32 -7.08 3.96
CA SER A 9 -16.10 -7.89 3.95
C SER A 9 -15.19 -7.67 5.17
N GLY A 10 -15.59 -6.87 6.17
CA GLY A 10 -14.76 -6.51 7.32
C GLY A 10 -13.65 -5.50 7.00
N LEU A 11 -13.18 -5.42 5.76
CA LEU A 11 -12.20 -4.46 5.26
C LEU A 11 -12.70 -3.00 5.25
N ALA A 12 -13.18 -2.48 6.38
CA ALA A 12 -13.45 -1.07 6.58
C ALA A 12 -12.12 -0.29 6.68
N VAL A 13 -11.32 -0.31 5.61
CA VAL A 13 -10.12 0.52 5.52
C VAL A 13 -10.58 1.97 5.42
N PRO A 14 -10.22 2.85 6.38
CA PRO A 14 -10.65 4.23 6.38
C PRO A 14 -10.22 4.95 5.09
N ALA A 15 -11.05 5.86 4.58
CA ALA A 15 -10.72 6.61 3.35
C ALA A 15 -9.39 7.38 3.44
N TRP A 16 -9.01 7.84 4.64
CA TRP A 16 -7.72 8.50 4.86
C TRP A 16 -6.55 7.52 4.69
N ALA A 17 -6.69 6.25 5.11
CA ALA A 17 -5.65 5.24 4.96
C ALA A 17 -5.43 4.87 3.49
N VAL A 18 -6.51 4.79 2.72
CA VAL A 18 -6.44 4.65 1.25
C VAL A 18 -5.68 5.84 0.65
N GLY A 19 -5.99 7.07 1.08
CA GLY A 19 -5.28 8.28 0.64
C GLY A 19 -3.78 8.22 0.93
N VAL A 20 -3.38 7.87 2.16
CA VAL A 20 -1.96 7.72 2.54
C VAL A 20 -1.28 6.63 1.70
N LEU A 21 -1.94 5.49 1.52
CA LEU A 21 -1.39 4.38 0.75
C LEU A 21 -1.17 4.77 -0.73
N LEU A 22 -2.09 5.53 -1.34
CA LEU A 22 -1.92 6.06 -2.69
C LEU A 22 -0.72 7.01 -2.81
N VAL A 23 -0.46 7.84 -1.80
CA VAL A 23 0.73 8.70 -1.76
C VAL A 23 2.00 7.85 -1.73
N ILE A 24 2.02 6.79 -0.94
CA ILE A 24 3.17 5.86 -0.87
C ILE A 24 3.38 5.17 -2.24
N TRP A 25 2.30 4.73 -2.89
CA TRP A 25 2.37 4.14 -4.23
C TRP A 25 2.93 5.11 -5.27
N ALA A 26 2.48 6.36 -5.27
CA ALA A 26 3.00 7.38 -6.17
C ALA A 26 4.51 7.62 -5.93
N ALA A 27 4.94 7.63 -4.67
CA ALA A 27 6.36 7.76 -4.32
C ALA A 27 7.18 6.55 -4.80
N LEU A 28 6.71 5.32 -4.57
CA LEU A 28 7.38 4.11 -5.04
C LEU A 28 7.46 4.06 -6.57
N LEU A 29 6.42 4.52 -7.28
CA LEU A 29 6.44 4.61 -8.73
C LEU A 29 7.49 5.61 -9.21
N ALA A 30 7.57 6.79 -8.60
CA ALA A 30 8.60 7.77 -8.92
C ALA A 30 10.01 7.21 -8.67
N VAL A 31 10.19 6.47 -7.57
CA VAL A 31 11.45 5.78 -7.22
C VAL A 31 11.78 4.69 -8.25
N ALA A 32 10.80 3.88 -8.67
CA ALA A 32 11.00 2.87 -9.71
C ALA A 32 11.45 3.50 -11.03
N ILE A 33 10.80 4.59 -11.45
CA ILE A 33 11.17 5.32 -12.68
C ILE A 33 12.60 5.88 -12.55
N ALA A 34 12.95 6.46 -11.40
CA ALA A 34 14.28 6.99 -11.16
C ALA A 34 15.37 5.90 -11.14
N LEU A 35 15.10 4.78 -10.47
CA LEU A 35 15.99 3.61 -10.41
C LEU A 35 16.16 2.97 -11.77
N PHE A 36 15.09 2.82 -12.53
CA PHE A 36 15.16 2.25 -13.88
C PHE A 36 16.06 3.09 -14.80
N ARG A 37 16.06 4.42 -14.62
CA ARG A 37 16.90 5.35 -15.40
C ARG A 37 18.35 5.40 -14.94
N THR A 38 18.66 5.06 -13.69
CA THR A 38 20.00 5.26 -13.09
C THR A 38 20.72 3.97 -12.74
N ARG A 39 20.01 2.97 -12.22
CA ARG A 39 20.52 1.66 -11.78
C ARG A 39 19.46 0.56 -11.97
N PRO A 40 19.26 0.08 -13.22
CA PRO A 40 18.19 -0.84 -13.58
C PRO A 40 18.01 -2.08 -12.68
N PRO A 41 19.09 -2.75 -12.19
CA PRO A 41 18.94 -3.93 -11.32
C PRO A 41 18.21 -3.64 -10.00
N TRP A 42 18.38 -2.43 -9.45
CA TRP A 42 17.77 -2.03 -8.18
C TRP A 42 16.26 -1.76 -8.30
N THR A 43 15.72 -1.66 -9.52
CA THR A 43 14.29 -1.49 -9.75
C THR A 43 13.48 -2.67 -9.18
N LEU A 44 14.06 -3.87 -9.12
CA LEU A 44 13.45 -5.06 -8.51
C LEU A 44 13.24 -4.94 -6.98
N ALA A 45 13.95 -4.03 -6.31
CA ALA A 45 13.73 -3.78 -4.89
C ALA A 45 12.39 -3.05 -4.64
N VAL A 46 11.87 -2.31 -5.63
CA VAL A 46 10.62 -1.56 -5.50
C VAL A 46 9.39 -2.46 -5.32
N PRO A 47 9.14 -3.50 -6.14
CA PRO A 47 8.01 -4.40 -5.90
C PRO A 47 8.14 -5.17 -4.58
N VAL A 48 9.36 -5.46 -4.12
CA VAL A 48 9.57 -6.08 -2.80
C VAL A 48 9.20 -5.13 -1.68
N ALA A 49 9.64 -3.87 -1.76
CA ALA A 49 9.29 -2.83 -0.78
C ALA A 49 7.78 -2.54 -0.78
N ALA A 50 7.16 -2.53 -1.94
CA ALA A 50 5.71 -2.40 -2.12
C ALA A 50 4.92 -3.46 -1.34
N VAL A 51 5.29 -4.74 -1.50
CA VAL A 51 4.65 -5.85 -0.76
C VAL A 51 4.89 -5.72 0.73
N ALA A 52 6.12 -5.40 1.15
CA ALA A 52 6.46 -5.22 2.56
C ALA A 52 5.66 -4.08 3.22
N ILE A 53 5.53 -2.95 2.53
CA ILE A 53 4.71 -1.80 2.98
C ILE A 53 3.25 -2.19 3.08
N TRP A 54 2.71 -2.91 2.10
CA TRP A 54 1.32 -3.36 2.13
C TRP A 54 1.04 -4.27 3.33
N ILE A 55 1.90 -5.27 3.56
CA ILE A 55 1.79 -6.15 4.74
C ILE A 55 1.87 -5.33 6.02
N ALA A 56 2.86 -4.45 6.15
CA ALA A 56 3.04 -3.62 7.33
C ALA A 56 1.82 -2.75 7.62
N VAL A 57 1.21 -2.14 6.59
CA VAL A 57 0.02 -1.29 6.74
C VAL A 57 -1.20 -2.11 7.16
N VAL A 58 -1.43 -3.27 6.53
CA VAL A 58 -2.56 -4.15 6.88
C VAL A 58 -2.41 -4.69 8.30
N SER A 59 -1.22 -5.17 8.66
CA SER A 59 -0.95 -5.69 10.02
C SER A 59 -1.00 -4.59 11.09
N ALA A 60 -0.49 -3.38 10.80
CA ALA A 60 -0.61 -2.24 11.72
C ALA A 60 -2.07 -1.78 11.86
N GLY A 61 -2.83 -1.84 10.78
CA GLY A 61 -4.26 -1.60 10.76
C GLY A 61 -5.03 -2.55 11.69
N ASP A 62 -4.76 -3.84 11.56
CA ASP A 62 -5.35 -4.89 12.38
C ASP A 62 -4.94 -4.77 13.86
N ALA A 63 -3.63 -4.56 14.13
CA ALA A 63 -3.10 -4.54 15.49
C ALA A 63 -3.41 -3.27 16.29
N TRP A 64 -3.45 -2.10 15.64
CA TRP A 64 -3.52 -0.81 16.35
C TRP A 64 -4.73 0.05 15.99
N LEU A 65 -5.31 -0.14 14.80
CA LEU A 65 -6.39 0.72 14.30
C LEU A 65 -7.75 0.01 14.27
N GLY A 66 -7.80 -1.26 14.73
CA GLY A 66 -9.02 -2.05 14.79
C GLY A 66 -9.60 -2.37 13.41
N TRP A 67 -8.77 -2.34 12.36
CA TRP A 67 -9.18 -2.85 11.05
C TRP A 67 -9.33 -4.36 11.16
N THR A 68 -10.20 -4.97 10.37
CA THR A 68 -10.16 -6.43 10.22
C THR A 68 -9.50 -6.72 8.88
N ALA A 69 -8.29 -7.26 8.93
CA ALA A 69 -7.51 -7.66 7.76
C ALA A 69 -8.04 -8.93 7.10
#